data_AF-A0A3D0CNT6-F1
#
_entry.id   AF-A0A3D0CNT6-F1
#
_cell.length_a   1.000
_cell.length_b   1.000
_cell.length_c   1.000
_cell.angle_alpha   90.00
_cell.angle_beta   90.00
_cell.angle_gamma   90.00
#
_symmetry.space_group_name_H-M   'P 1'
#
loop_
_entity.id
_entity.type
_entity.pdbx_description
1 polymer ?
#
loop_
_entity_poly.entity_id
_entity_poly.type
_entity_poly.pdbx_seq_one_letter_code
_entity_poly.pdbx_strand_id
1 'polypeptide(L)'
;MSTLQFYFLFPSLFMLHELEEIIWMPSFVKKLSTHFPDNRILSYYTPFTFNAIVLEQFLILLLSLFLSYQFNNYTIYITIVIAYIYHVFGHLIQTVVIRKYVPGLLTGIFTSLFSLFYLKNNVPINLYWYSFITLILIIVNLVLSFMVLHKKTLKLR
;
A
#
# COMPACT_ATOMS: atom_id res chain seq x y z
N MET A 1 12.97 17.52 11.87
CA MET A 1 11.97 16.57 12.38
C MET A 1 12.69 15.34 12.90
N SER A 2 12.34 14.81 14.08
CA SER A 2 12.93 13.57 14.60
C SER A 2 12.35 12.33 13.91
N THR A 3 13.02 11.17 14.02
CA THR A 3 12.49 9.89 13.53
C THR A 3 11.15 9.53 14.17
N LEU A 4 10.97 9.84 15.46
CA LEU A 4 9.70 9.63 16.14
C LEU A 4 8.58 10.48 15.52
N GLN A 5 8.84 11.77 15.27
CA GLN A 5 7.87 12.64 14.59
C GLN A 5 7.56 12.13 13.17
N PHE A 6 8.55 11.58 12.46
CA PHE A 6 8.33 10.92 11.18
C PHE A 6 7.39 9.72 11.30
N TYR A 7 7.56 8.86 12.30
CA TYR A 7 6.68 7.70 12.49
C TYR A 7 5.22 8.10 12.75
N PHE A 8 4.98 9.21 13.45
CA PHE A 8 3.61 9.73 13.60
C PHE A 8 3.06 10.40 12.33
N LEU A 9 3.92 10.95 11.47
CA LEU A 9 3.52 11.56 10.21
C LEU A 9 3.25 10.53 9.11
N PHE A 10 3.96 9.39 9.14
CA PHE A 10 3.91 8.39 8.07
C PHE A 10 2.50 7.86 7.75
N PRO A 11 1.58 7.61 8.70
CA PRO A 11 0.21 7.23 8.38
C PRO A 11 -0.52 8.25 7.50
N SER A 12 -0.24 9.55 7.67
CA SER A 12 -0.80 10.59 6.80
C SER A 12 -0.19 10.55 5.40
N LEU A 13 1.11 10.23 5.27
CA LEU A 13 1.77 10.04 3.97
C LEU A 13 1.22 8.82 3.23
N PHE A 14 1.02 7.71 3.95
CA PHE A 14 0.35 6.53 3.42
C PHE A 14 -1.04 6.88 2.89
N MET A 15 -1.86 7.57 3.68
CA MET A 15 -3.19 7.98 3.22
C MET A 15 -3.17 8.95 2.05
N LEU A 16 -2.17 9.83 1.95
CA LEU A 16 -2.03 10.73 0.81
C LEU A 16 -1.86 9.94 -0.50
N HIS A 17 -1.04 8.88 -0.46
CA HIS A 17 -0.89 7.95 -1.58
C HIS A 17 -2.18 7.20 -1.91
N GLU A 18 -2.81 6.61 -0.90
CA GLU A 18 -4.07 5.87 -1.06
C GLU A 18 -5.21 6.75 -1.59
N LEU A 19 -5.28 8.03 -1.19
CA LEU A 19 -6.26 8.97 -1.72
C LEU A 19 -6.11 9.17 -3.23
N GLU A 20 -4.87 9.18 -3.73
CA GLU A 20 -4.61 9.22 -5.16
C GLU A 20 -5.22 8.01 -5.88
N GLU A 21 -5.02 6.82 -5.30
CA GLU A 21 -5.61 5.59 -5.81
C GLU A 21 -7.14 5.62 -5.73
N ILE A 22 -7.72 6.01 -4.60
CA ILE A 22 -9.18 6.07 -4.40
C ILE A 22 -9.84 6.94 -5.49
N ILE A 23 -9.23 8.08 -5.83
CA ILE A 23 -9.80 9.02 -6.80
C ILE A 23 -9.65 8.50 -8.24
N TRP A 24 -8.49 7.96 -8.62
CA TRP A 24 -8.19 7.65 -10.03
C TRP A 24 -8.28 6.16 -10.41
N MET A 25 -8.23 5.23 -9.45
CA MET A 25 -8.31 3.79 -9.69
C MET A 25 -9.60 3.37 -10.41
N PRO A 26 -10.82 3.87 -10.07
CA PRO A 26 -12.03 3.48 -10.79
C PRO A 26 -11.96 3.80 -12.29
N SER A 27 -11.42 4.98 -12.61
CA SER A 27 -11.26 5.42 -14.00
C SER A 27 -10.17 4.65 -14.72
N PHE A 28 -9.07 4.33 -14.02
CA PHE A 28 -7.98 3.52 -14.56
C PHE A 28 -8.44 2.10 -14.88
N VAL A 29 -9.10 1.42 -13.93
CA VAL A 29 -9.63 0.06 -14.10
C VAL A 29 -10.60 -0.01 -15.27
N LYS A 30 -11.50 0.98 -15.41
CA LYS A 30 -12.43 1.06 -16.56
C LYS A 30 -11.71 1.20 -17.91
N LYS A 31 -10.64 2.00 -17.97
CA LYS A 31 -9.82 2.14 -19.19
C LYS A 31 -8.99 0.90 -19.49
N LEU A 32 -8.59 0.17 -18.45
CA LEU A 32 -7.78 -1.04 -18.58
C LEU A 32 -8.64 -2.23 -19.03
N SER A 33 -9.86 -2.38 -18.50
CA SER A 33 -10.78 -3.45 -18.88
C SER A 33 -11.22 -3.38 -20.35
N THR A 34 -11.29 -2.18 -20.94
CA THR A 34 -11.57 -2.05 -22.38
C THR A 34 -10.39 -2.48 -23.26
N HIS A 35 -9.15 -2.35 -22.78
CA HIS A 35 -7.96 -2.78 -23.50
C HIS A 35 -7.62 -4.27 -23.26
N PHE A 36 -7.98 -4.80 -22.09
CA PHE A 36 -7.71 -6.18 -21.67
C PHE A 36 -8.99 -6.85 -21.13
N PRO A 37 -9.97 -7.15 -22.00
CA PRO A 37 -11.29 -7.65 -21.59
C PRO A 37 -11.24 -9.02 -20.91
N ASP A 38 -10.25 -9.86 -21.23
CA ASP A 38 -10.12 -11.22 -20.68
C ASP A 38 -9.48 -11.29 -19.29
N ASN A 39 -9.07 -10.15 -18.72
CA ASN A 39 -8.37 -10.14 -17.43
C ASN A 39 -9.36 -10.27 -16.26
N ARG A 40 -9.58 -11.51 -15.82
CA ARG A 40 -10.43 -11.88 -14.66
C ARG A 40 -10.03 -11.22 -13.35
N ILE A 41 -8.80 -10.72 -13.21
CA ILE A 41 -8.39 -10.01 -11.98
C ILE A 41 -9.15 -8.69 -11.85
N LEU A 42 -9.45 -8.02 -12.97
CA LEU A 42 -10.19 -6.76 -12.99
C LEU A 42 -11.65 -6.91 -12.52
N SER A 43 -12.25 -8.11 -12.62
CA SER A 43 -13.62 -8.35 -12.15
C SER A 43 -13.74 -8.45 -10.61
N TYR A 44 -12.62 -8.63 -9.90
CA TYR A 44 -12.61 -8.61 -8.43
C TYR A 44 -12.64 -7.18 -7.87
N TYR A 45 -12.28 -6.19 -8.70
CA TYR A 45 -12.25 -4.80 -8.28
C TYR A 45 -13.67 -4.22 -8.17
N THR A 46 -13.98 -3.65 -7.00
CA THR A 46 -15.04 -2.66 -6.85
C THR A 46 -14.51 -1.50 -6.00
N PRO A 47 -14.95 -0.24 -6.20
CA PRO A 47 -14.53 0.87 -5.36
C PRO A 47 -14.79 0.62 -3.87
N PHE A 48 -15.89 -0.04 -3.53
CA PHE A 48 -16.19 -0.43 -2.16
C PHE A 48 -15.18 -1.41 -1.58
N THR A 49 -14.89 -2.50 -2.31
CA THR A 49 -13.89 -3.51 -1.90
C THR A 49 -12.53 -2.86 -1.71
N PHE A 50 -12.12 -2.02 -2.65
CA PHE A 50 -10.85 -1.30 -2.59
C PHE A 50 -10.78 -0.40 -1.34
N ASN A 51 -11.77 0.49 -1.15
CA ASN A 51 -11.79 1.39 0.01
C ASN A 51 -11.81 0.64 1.36
N ALA A 52 -12.50 -0.50 1.43
CA ALA A 52 -12.50 -1.35 2.63
C ALA A 52 -11.13 -1.94 2.93
N ILE A 53 -10.39 -2.34 1.89
CA ILE A 53 -9.02 -2.86 2.02
C ILE A 53 -8.05 -1.75 2.43
N VAL A 54 -8.17 -0.54 1.86
CA VAL A 54 -7.38 0.63 2.28
C VAL A 54 -7.58 0.91 3.77
N LEU A 55 -8.84 0.87 4.23
CA LEU A 55 -9.16 1.03 5.66
C LEU A 55 -8.52 -0.06 6.52
N GLU A 56 -8.57 -1.33 6.08
CA GLU A 56 -7.91 -2.45 6.77
C GLU A 56 -6.40 -2.20 6.93
N GLN A 57 -5.71 -1.86 5.84
CA GLN A 57 -4.26 -1.58 5.87
C GLN A 57 -3.93 -0.39 6.76
N PHE A 58 -4.72 0.68 6.69
CA PHE A 58 -4.54 1.85 7.54
C PHE A 58 -4.69 1.52 9.03
N LEU A 59 -5.68 0.71 9.40
CA LEU A 59 -5.88 0.26 10.78
C LEU A 59 -4.72 -0.62 11.25
N ILE A 60 -4.22 -1.53 10.42
CA ILE A 60 -3.04 -2.35 10.73
C ILE A 60 -1.81 -1.46 10.95
N LEU A 61 -1.61 -0.44 10.10
CA LEU A 61 -0.52 0.52 10.22
C LEU A 61 -0.60 1.31 11.53
N LEU A 62 -1.78 1.83 11.89
CA LEU A 62 -2.00 2.54 13.15
C LEU A 62 -1.79 1.63 14.37
N LEU A 63 -2.30 0.40 14.32
CA LEU A 63 -2.10 -0.57 15.40
C LEU A 63 -0.61 -0.90 15.59
N SER A 64 0.12 -1.10 14.48
CA SER A 64 1.56 -1.32 14.53
C SER A 64 2.32 -0.13 15.12
N LEU A 65 1.95 1.09 14.74
CA LEU A 65 2.52 2.31 15.32
C LEU A 65 2.25 2.40 16.83
N PHE A 66 0.99 2.16 17.24
CA PHE A 66 0.59 2.19 18.64
C PHE A 66 1.37 1.18 19.49
N LEU A 67 1.45 -0.09 19.04
CA LEU A 67 2.22 -1.12 19.72
C LEU A 67 3.71 -0.78 19.77
N SER A 68 4.26 -0.26 18.67
CA SER A 68 5.67 0.13 18.60
C SER A 68 6.00 1.24 19.59
N TYR A 69 5.11 2.22 19.74
CA TYR A 69 5.23 3.28 20.74
C TYR A 69 5.12 2.74 22.17
N GLN A 70 4.13 1.88 22.44
CA GLN A 70 3.90 1.30 23.78
C GLN A 70 5.09 0.46 24.27
N PHE A 71 5.72 -0.31 23.39
CA PHE A 71 6.85 -1.18 23.72
C PHE A 71 8.22 -0.56 23.39
N ASN A 72 8.26 0.70 22.93
CA ASN A 72 9.45 1.40 22.48
C ASN A 72 10.31 0.60 21.47
N ASN A 73 9.66 -0.18 20.61
CA ASN A 73 10.31 -1.03 19.60
C ASN A 73 9.64 -0.84 18.24
N TYR A 74 10.33 -0.15 17.34
CA TYR A 74 9.83 0.22 16.01
C TYR A 74 10.24 -0.75 14.90
N THR A 75 10.84 -1.89 15.24
CA THR A 75 11.40 -2.82 14.25
C THR A 75 10.36 -3.25 13.21
N ILE A 76 9.18 -3.71 13.65
CA ILE A 76 8.09 -4.14 12.76
C ILE A 76 7.52 -2.95 12.00
N TYR A 77 7.39 -1.79 12.65
CA TYR A 77 6.88 -0.59 12.00
C TYR A 77 7.79 -0.13 10.85
N ILE A 78 9.10 -0.15 11.07
CA ILE A 78 10.10 0.18 10.04
C ILE A 78 9.99 -0.80 8.86
N THR A 79 9.80 -2.11 9.11
CA THR A 79 9.66 -3.07 8.00
C THR A 79 8.39 -2.82 7.19
N ILE A 80 7.30 -2.34 7.82
CA ILE A 80 6.09 -1.90 7.11
C ILE A 80 6.36 -0.67 6.25
N VAL A 81 7.07 0.34 6.77
CA VAL A 81 7.45 1.54 6.00
C VAL A 81 8.33 1.18 4.79
N ILE A 82 9.26 0.24 4.95
CA ILE A 82 10.10 -0.23 3.83
C ILE A 82 9.28 -1.06 2.85
N ALA A 83 8.37 -1.91 3.32
CA ALA A 83 7.46 -2.67 2.46
C ALA A 83 6.58 -1.74 1.62
N TYR A 84 6.11 -0.63 2.21
CA TYR A 84 5.40 0.43 1.48
C TYR A 84 6.24 1.01 0.33
N ILE A 85 7.53 1.31 0.57
CA ILE A 85 8.43 1.79 -0.48
C ILE A 85 8.53 0.77 -1.63
N TYR A 86 8.68 -0.53 -1.31
CA TYR A 86 8.69 -1.58 -2.33
C TYR A 86 7.37 -1.70 -3.10
N HIS A 87 6.24 -1.49 -2.44
CA HIS A 87 4.93 -1.45 -3.09
C HIS A 87 4.85 -0.31 -4.13
N VAL A 88 5.36 0.89 -3.80
CA VAL A 88 5.47 2.00 -4.76
C VAL A 88 6.38 1.65 -5.94
N PHE A 89 7.48 0.93 -5.73
CA PHE A 89 8.29 0.41 -6.83
C PHE A 89 7.48 -0.54 -7.73
N GLY A 90 6.53 -1.29 -7.18
CA GLY A 90 5.55 -2.08 -7.93
C GLY A 90 4.75 -1.23 -8.92
N HIS A 91 4.24 -0.07 -8.49
CA HIS A 91 3.54 0.87 -9.39
C HIS A 91 4.44 1.41 -10.51
N LEU A 92 5.72 1.64 -10.22
CA LEU A 92 6.69 2.07 -11.23
C LEU A 92 6.85 0.99 -12.30
N ILE A 93 7.04 -0.28 -11.88
CA ILE A 93 7.12 -1.41 -12.81
C ILE A 93 5.82 -1.54 -13.62
N GLN A 94 4.66 -1.47 -12.97
CA GLN A 94 3.36 -1.52 -13.64
C GLN A 94 3.19 -0.41 -14.67
N THR A 95 3.62 0.81 -14.35
CA THR A 95 3.56 1.96 -15.26
C THR A 95 4.42 1.73 -16.50
N VAL A 96 5.62 1.18 -16.34
CA VAL A 96 6.52 0.85 -17.46
C VAL A 96 5.91 -0.27 -18.33
N VAL A 97 5.36 -1.32 -17.72
CA VAL A 97 4.78 -2.47 -18.43
C VAL A 97 3.49 -2.09 -19.18
N ILE A 98 2.58 -1.36 -18.52
CA ILE A 98 1.29 -0.95 -19.09
C ILE A 98 1.46 0.25 -20.04
N ARG A 99 2.60 0.96 -19.95
CA ARG A 99 2.91 2.20 -20.68
C ARG A 99 1.86 3.29 -20.46
N LYS A 100 1.22 3.27 -19.28
CA LYS A 100 0.21 4.25 -18.85
C LYS A 100 0.46 4.59 -17.40
N TYR A 101 0.08 5.81 -17.03
CA TYR A 101 0.10 6.24 -15.63
C TYR A 101 -0.77 5.33 -14.76
N VAL A 102 -0.19 4.78 -13.71
CA VAL A 102 -0.89 4.02 -12.67
C VAL A 102 -1.21 4.95 -11.51
N PRO A 103 -2.47 5.01 -11.05
CA PRO A 103 -2.85 5.75 -9.83
C PRO A 103 -1.96 5.35 -8.65
N GLY A 104 -1.61 6.31 -7.81
CA GLY A 104 -0.72 6.12 -6.65
C GLY A 104 0.76 6.37 -6.96
N LEU A 105 1.16 6.47 -8.24
CA LEU A 105 2.58 6.60 -8.58
C LEU A 105 3.19 7.94 -8.15
N LEU A 106 2.55 9.07 -8.47
CA LEU A 106 3.13 10.40 -8.24
C LEU A 106 3.29 10.67 -6.75
N THR A 107 2.19 10.52 -6.01
CA THR A 107 2.19 10.68 -4.56
C THR A 107 3.05 9.62 -3.89
N GLY A 108 3.03 8.38 -4.37
CA GLY A 108 3.85 7.28 -3.88
C GLY A 108 5.36 7.55 -4.02
N ILE A 109 5.81 8.10 -5.15
CA ILE A 109 7.22 8.50 -5.33
C ILE A 109 7.59 9.57 -4.30
N PHE A 110 6.74 10.59 -4.15
CA PHE A 110 6.99 11.68 -3.20
C PHE A 110 7.09 11.17 -1.75
N THR A 111 6.11 10.39 -1.29
CA THR A 111 6.06 9.84 0.06
C THR A 111 7.17 8.82 0.31
N SER A 112 7.57 8.04 -0.70
CA SER A 112 8.67 7.07 -0.60
C SER A 112 10.03 7.76 -0.50
N LEU A 113 10.30 8.77 -1.33
CA LEU A 113 11.53 9.55 -1.24
C LEU A 113 11.63 10.27 0.12
N PHE A 114 10.51 10.83 0.58
CA PHE A 114 10.44 11.44 1.91
C PHE A 114 10.72 10.41 3.01
N SER A 115 10.13 9.21 2.93
CA SER A 115 10.36 8.14 3.90
C SER A 115 11.80 7.65 3.91
N LEU A 116 12.42 7.46 2.75
CA LEU A 116 13.82 7.08 2.62
C LEU A 116 14.75 8.11 3.25
N PHE A 117 14.47 9.40 3.08
CA PHE A 117 15.26 10.47 3.68
C PHE A 117 15.32 10.37 5.22
N TYR A 118 14.21 10.06 5.88
CA TYR A 118 14.15 9.92 7.34
C TYR A 118 14.67 8.57 7.86
N LEU A 119 14.67 7.52 7.03
CA LEU A 119 15.17 6.19 7.42
C LEU A 119 16.69 6.02 7.23
N LYS A 120 17.31 6.76 6.29
CA LYS A 120 18.65 6.52 5.73
C LYS A 120 19.79 6.26 6.73
N ASN A 121 19.75 6.85 7.92
CA ASN A 121 20.88 6.82 8.85
C ASN A 121 20.70 5.86 10.04
N ASN A 122 19.50 5.29 10.24
CA ASN A 122 19.16 4.61 11.50
C ASN A 122 18.69 3.16 11.33
N VAL A 123 18.64 2.64 10.10
CA VAL A 123 18.04 1.32 9.83
C VAL A 123 19.12 0.27 9.55
N PRO A 124 19.19 -0.81 10.35
CA PRO A 124 20.10 -1.92 10.07
C PRO A 124 19.69 -2.67 8.79
N ILE A 125 20.69 -3.13 8.03
CA ILE A 125 20.50 -3.75 6.70
C ILE A 125 19.55 -4.96 6.74
N ASN A 126 19.52 -5.70 7.85
CA ASN A 126 18.66 -6.88 8.02
C ASN A 126 17.16 -6.55 7.91
N LEU A 127 16.75 -5.32 8.26
CA LEU A 127 15.34 -4.92 8.16
C LEU A 127 14.85 -4.78 6.73
N TYR A 128 15.75 -4.54 5.77
CA TYR A 128 15.39 -4.55 4.35
C TYR A 128 15.07 -5.95 3.84
N TRP A 129 15.62 -7.00 4.47
CA TRP A 129 15.26 -8.38 4.17
C TRP A 129 13.96 -8.78 4.86
N TYR A 130 13.79 -8.42 6.13
CA TYR A 130 12.54 -8.69 6.83
C TYR A 130 11.34 -7.94 6.24
N SER A 131 11.55 -6.77 5.64
CA SER A 131 10.49 -6.05 4.93
C SER A 131 10.01 -6.76 3.67
N PHE A 132 10.81 -7.62 3.02
CA PHE A 132 10.29 -8.49 1.95
C PHE A 132 9.28 -9.50 2.50
N ILE A 133 9.54 -10.07 3.68
CA ILE A 133 8.59 -10.97 4.35
C ILE A 133 7.32 -10.20 4.71
N THR A 134 7.46 -8.99 5.28
CA THR A 134 6.32 -8.10 5.56
C THR A 134 5.52 -7.78 4.30
N LEU A 135 6.18 -7.47 3.18
CA LEU A 135 5.54 -7.20 1.90
C LEU A 135 4.73 -8.41 1.41
N ILE A 136 5.31 -9.61 1.47
CA ILE A 136 4.61 -10.84 1.07
C ILE A 136 3.36 -11.05 1.94
N LEU A 137 3.46 -10.84 3.26
CA LEU A 137 2.32 -10.96 4.17
C LEU A 137 1.21 -9.95 3.83
N ILE A 138 1.57 -8.70 3.52
CA ILE A 138 0.62 -7.67 3.09
C ILE A 138 -0.04 -8.09 1.77
N ILE A 139 0.72 -8.54 0.77
CA ILE A 139 0.17 -9.00 -0.51
C ILE A 139 -0.79 -10.19 -0.33
N VAL A 140 -0.44 -11.16 0.51
CA VAL A 140 -1.31 -12.30 0.81
C VAL A 140 -2.59 -11.82 1.49
N ASN A 141 -2.51 -10.93 2.46
CA ASN A 141 -3.68 -10.32 3.10
C ASN A 141 -4.56 -9.59 2.07
N LEU A 142 -3.97 -8.77 1.19
CA LEU A 142 -4.70 -8.07 0.12
C LEU A 142 -5.48 -9.04 -0.77
N VAL A 143 -4.82 -10.10 -1.28
CA VAL A 143 -5.46 -11.10 -2.14
C VAL A 143 -6.61 -11.79 -1.42
N LEU A 144 -6.41 -12.18 -0.16
CA LEU A 144 -7.46 -12.81 0.65
C LEU A 144 -8.65 -11.86 0.87
N SER A 145 -8.40 -10.59 1.19
CA SER A 145 -9.45 -9.59 1.39
C SER A 145 -10.25 -9.34 0.12
N PHE A 146 -9.61 -9.26 -1.06
CA PHE A 146 -10.30 -9.19 -2.35
C PHE A 146 -11.18 -10.42 -2.60
N MET A 147 -10.68 -11.63 -2.33
CA MET A 147 -11.45 -12.88 -2.51
C MET A 147 -12.67 -12.95 -1.58
N VAL A 148 -12.52 -12.57 -0.31
CA VAL A 148 -13.58 -12.63 0.70
C VAL A 148 -14.66 -11.58 0.40
N LEU A 149 -14.26 -10.34 0.09
CA LEU A 149 -15.19 -9.26 -0.15
C LEU A 149 -15.95 -9.45 -1.47
N HIS A 150 -15.28 -9.91 -2.53
CA HIS A 150 -15.94 -10.21 -3.80
C HIS A 150 -17.04 -11.29 -3.64
N LYS A 151 -16.78 -12.36 -2.88
CA LYS A 151 -17.79 -13.39 -2.58
C LYS A 151 -19.00 -12.83 -1.82
N LYS A 152 -18.80 -11.87 -0.92
CA LYS A 152 -19.90 -11.21 -0.19
C LYS A 152 -20.73 -10.31 -1.11
N THR A 153 -20.08 -9.54 -1.98
CA THR A 153 -20.77 -8.67 -2.95
C THR A 153 -21.64 -9.46 -3.93
N LEU A 154 -21.20 -10.65 -4.37
CA LEU A 154 -21.99 -11.54 -5.21
C LEU A 154 -23.22 -12.14 -4.51
N LYS A 155 -23.19 -12.31 -3.18
CA LYS A 155 -24.33 -12.84 -2.40
C LYS A 155 -25.39 -11.79 -2.07
N LEU A 156 -25.06 -10.51 -2.20
CA LEU A 156 -25.93 -9.38 -1.87
C LEU A 156 -26.61 -8.76 -3.11
N ARG A 157 -26.27 -9.25 -4.31
CA ARG A 157 -26.96 -8.97 -5.57
C ARG A 157 -27.89 -10.12 -5.92
#